data_AF-A0A495X4B3-F1
#
_entry.id   AF-A0A495X4B3-F1
#
_cell.length_a   1.000
_cell.length_b   1.000
_cell.length_c   1.000
_cell.angle_alpha   90.00
_cell.angle_beta   90.00
_cell.angle_gamma   90.00
#
_symmetry.space_group_name_H-M   'P 1'
#
loop_
_entity.id
_entity.type
_entity.pdbx_description
1 polymer ?
#
loop_
_entity_poly.entity_id
_entity_poly.type
_entity_poly.pdbx_seq_one_letter_code
_entity_poly.pdbx_strand_id
1 'polypeptide(L)'
;MPLSRRTRAARKRKRRMDRADNDLSAAEWTALKTAWAGCAYCGATGTPLQKDCVQALSRGGRYTLDNIVPACGSCNASKCNAEVTAWLRRKRLDERAFLLRHVEVNAQLAQRFGREAG
;
A
#
# COMPACT_ATOMS: atom_id res chain seq x y z
N MET A 1 -17.46 3.12 31.49
CA MET A 1 -17.77 3.93 30.27
C MET A 1 -17.44 3.13 29.01
N PRO A 2 -18.40 2.88 28.10
CA PRO A 2 -18.10 2.21 26.83
C PRO A 2 -17.22 3.08 25.94
N LEU A 3 -16.18 2.48 25.35
CA LEU A 3 -15.29 3.18 24.43
C LEU A 3 -16.05 3.73 23.23
N SER A 4 -15.74 4.97 22.84
CA SER A 4 -16.28 5.60 21.63
C SER A 4 -16.01 4.75 20.40
N ARG A 5 -16.87 4.86 19.38
CA ARG A 5 -16.71 4.15 18.09
C ARG A 5 -15.33 4.39 17.48
N ARG A 6 -14.81 5.62 17.58
CA ARG A 6 -13.48 6.02 17.08
C ARG A 6 -12.35 5.32 17.84
N THR A 7 -12.45 5.22 19.16
CA THR A 7 -11.45 4.52 19.99
C THR A 7 -11.43 3.01 19.71
N ARG A 8 -12.61 2.39 19.49
CA ARG A 8 -12.69 0.97 19.09
C ARG A 8 -12.06 0.73 17.71
N ALA A 9 -12.32 1.60 16.74
CA ALA A 9 -11.74 1.50 15.40
C ALA A 9 -10.21 1.65 15.42
N ALA A 10 -9.67 2.59 16.21
CA ALA A 10 -8.24 2.78 16.37
C ALA A 10 -7.57 1.55 17.02
N ARG A 11 -8.16 0.98 18.08
CA ARG A 11 -7.65 -0.26 18.72
C ARG A 11 -7.69 -1.46 17.76
N LYS A 12 -8.74 -1.59 16.94
CA LYS A 12 -8.84 -2.63 15.92
C LYS A 12 -7.78 -2.46 14.83
N ARG A 13 -7.50 -1.23 14.41
CA ARG A 13 -6.41 -0.91 13.47
C ARG A 13 -5.05 -1.25 14.08
N LYS A 14 -4.79 -0.83 15.32
CA LYS A 14 -3.53 -1.16 16.02
C LYS A 14 -3.32 -2.67 16.11
N ARG A 15 -4.31 -3.43 16.58
CA ARG A 15 -4.22 -4.91 16.64
C ARG A 15 -3.98 -5.58 15.28
N ARG A 16 -4.45 -4.98 14.18
CA ARG A 16 -4.17 -5.49 12.83
C ARG A 16 -2.75 -5.18 12.39
N MET A 17 -2.23 -4.00 12.73
CA MET A 17 -0.83 -3.65 12.49
C MET A 17 0.09 -4.52 13.34
N ASP A 18 -0.20 -4.68 14.64
CA ASP A 18 0.60 -5.52 15.55
C ASP A 18 0.62 -7.01 15.15
N ARG A 19 -0.38 -7.48 14.38
CA ARG A 19 -0.47 -8.86 13.86
C ARG A 19 0.03 -9.02 12.43
N ALA A 20 0.18 -7.92 11.70
CA ALA A 20 0.71 -7.96 10.35
C ALA A 20 2.22 -8.09 10.45
N ASP A 21 2.82 -8.90 9.57
CA ASP A 21 4.26 -8.93 9.40
C ASP A 21 4.67 -7.53 8.91
N ASN A 22 5.37 -6.75 9.75
CA ASN A 22 5.76 -5.37 9.51
C ASN A 22 7.20 -5.29 8.99
N ASP A 23 7.50 -6.14 8.01
CA ASP A 23 8.88 -6.40 7.57
C ASP A 23 9.41 -5.40 6.55
N LEU A 24 8.71 -4.27 6.36
CA LEU A 24 9.12 -3.21 5.45
C LEU A 24 10.17 -2.30 6.08
N SER A 25 11.43 -2.52 5.70
CA SER A 25 12.58 -1.70 6.09
C SER A 25 12.56 -0.30 5.44
N ALA A 26 13.36 0.62 6.00
CA ALA A 26 13.53 1.95 5.43
C ALA A 26 14.19 1.93 4.04
N ALA A 27 15.10 0.98 3.80
CA ALA A 27 15.76 0.79 2.51
C ALA A 27 14.78 0.33 1.43
N GLU A 28 13.92 -0.64 1.75
CA GLU A 28 12.86 -1.10 0.87
C GLU A 28 11.84 -0.01 0.56
N TRP A 29 11.44 0.76 1.56
CA TRP A 29 10.57 1.91 1.35
C TRP A 29 11.19 2.94 0.40
N THR A 30 12.49 3.17 0.52
CA THR A 30 13.21 4.08 -0.37
C THR A 30 13.25 3.52 -1.79
N ALA A 31 13.52 2.23 -1.94
CA ALA A 31 13.51 1.55 -3.24
C ALA A 31 12.12 1.58 -3.90
N LEU A 32 11.03 1.39 -3.14
CA LEU A 32 9.65 1.56 -3.62
C LEU A 32 9.40 2.96 -4.17
N LYS A 33 9.76 4.00 -3.41
CA LYS A 33 9.60 5.40 -3.88
C LYS A 33 10.37 5.65 -5.17
N THR A 34 11.59 5.11 -5.29
CA THR A 34 12.41 5.25 -6.50
C THR A 34 11.80 4.48 -7.67
N ALA A 35 11.37 3.24 -7.47
CA ALA A 35 10.83 2.39 -8.53
C ALA A 35 9.50 2.91 -9.10
N TRP A 36 8.65 3.49 -8.24
CA TRP A 36 7.40 4.11 -8.67
C TRP A 36 7.57 5.55 -9.18
N ALA A 37 8.64 6.24 -8.76
CA ALA A 37 8.93 7.63 -9.11
C ALA A 37 7.78 8.63 -8.88
N GLY A 38 6.82 8.30 -8.01
CA GLY A 38 5.61 9.09 -7.78
C GLY A 38 4.53 8.30 -7.06
N CYS A 39 3.32 8.85 -7.01
CA CYS A 39 2.14 8.13 -6.54
C CYS A 39 1.83 6.96 -7.47
N ALA A 40 1.74 5.74 -6.93
CA ALA A 40 1.44 4.53 -7.68
C ALA A 40 0.09 4.54 -8.41
N TYR A 41 -0.82 5.43 -8.01
CA TYR A 41 -2.16 5.51 -8.57
C TYR A 41 -2.32 6.64 -9.59
N CYS A 42 -2.05 7.89 -9.17
CA CYS A 42 -2.26 9.06 -10.02
C CYS A 42 -0.98 9.59 -10.68
N GLY A 43 0.19 9.01 -10.39
CA GLY A 43 1.48 9.45 -10.93
C GLY A 43 2.01 10.77 -10.35
N ALA A 44 1.28 11.42 -9.43
CA ALA A 44 1.70 12.70 -8.87
C ALA A 44 3.08 12.61 -8.20
N THR A 45 3.97 13.53 -8.56
CA THR A 45 5.31 13.71 -7.99
C THR A 45 5.35 14.97 -7.13
N GLY A 46 6.45 15.19 -6.38
CA GLY A 46 6.63 16.40 -5.57
C GLY A 46 5.68 16.52 -4.36
N THR A 47 4.93 15.48 -4.04
CA THR A 47 4.04 15.44 -2.86
C THR A 47 4.52 14.39 -1.84
N PRO A 48 4.24 14.57 -0.54
CA PRO A 48 4.56 13.56 0.45
C PRO A 48 3.85 12.24 0.14
N LEU A 49 4.63 11.18 -0.07
CA LEU A 49 4.13 9.84 -0.34
C LEU A 49 3.98 9.06 0.97
N GLN A 50 2.85 8.39 1.10
CA GLN A 50 2.48 7.53 2.22
C GLN A 50 2.56 6.07 1.79
N LYS A 51 2.76 5.17 2.75
CA LYS A 51 2.70 3.72 2.54
C LYS A 51 1.24 3.30 2.49
N ASP A 52 0.75 2.88 1.34
CA ASP A 52 -0.59 2.31 1.18
C ASP A 52 -0.51 0.81 0.91
N CYS A 53 -1.43 0.04 1.49
CA CYS A 53 -1.52 -1.40 1.27
C CYS A 53 -2.44 -1.67 0.07
N VAL A 54 -1.93 -2.26 -1.00
CA VAL A 54 -2.70 -2.62 -2.21
C VAL A 54 -3.90 -3.49 -1.82
N GLN A 55 -3.65 -4.58 -1.09
CA GLN A 55 -4.66 -5.31 -0.34
C GLN A 55 -4.75 -4.75 1.09
N ALA A 56 -5.92 -4.24 1.45
CA ALA A 56 -6.14 -3.69 2.79
C ALA A 56 -5.94 -4.76 3.89
N LEU A 57 -5.30 -4.39 5.00
CA LEU A 57 -5.11 -5.26 6.18
C LEU A 57 -6.43 -5.86 6.69
N SER A 58 -7.55 -5.14 6.53
CA SER A 58 -8.87 -5.63 6.92
C SER A 58 -9.38 -6.81 6.08
N ARG A 59 -8.75 -7.06 4.93
CA ARG A 59 -9.11 -8.10 3.95
C ARG A 59 -8.00 -9.14 3.76
N GLY A 60 -7.06 -9.23 4.71
CA GLY A 60 -5.99 -10.23 4.71
C GLY A 60 -4.64 -9.75 4.15
N GLY A 61 -4.53 -8.49 3.73
CA GLY A 61 -3.24 -7.95 3.29
C GLY A 61 -2.20 -7.90 4.41
N ARG A 62 -0.92 -8.04 4.05
CA ARG A 62 0.23 -7.95 4.95
C ARG A 62 0.97 -6.63 4.79
N TYR A 63 1.83 -6.25 5.75
CA TYR A 63 2.59 -5.00 5.69
C TYR A 63 4.00 -5.26 5.11
N THR A 64 4.03 -5.87 3.94
CA THR A 64 5.21 -6.43 3.28
C THR A 64 5.57 -5.64 2.01
N LEU A 65 6.78 -5.86 1.50
CA LEU A 65 7.31 -5.16 0.31
C LEU A 65 6.43 -5.28 -0.93
N ASP A 66 5.83 -6.46 -1.13
CA ASP A 66 4.98 -6.83 -2.26
C ASP A 66 3.56 -6.27 -2.19
N ASN A 67 3.11 -5.82 -1.01
CA ASN A 67 1.77 -5.29 -0.80
C ASN A 67 1.76 -3.77 -0.53
N ILE A 68 2.91 -3.15 -0.29
CA ILE A 68 3.00 -1.70 -0.03
C ILE A 68 3.39 -0.95 -1.29
N VAL A 69 2.62 0.08 -1.61
CA VAL A 69 2.93 1.04 -2.69
C VAL A 69 2.97 2.47 -2.15
N PRO A 70 3.76 3.36 -2.77
CA PRO A 70 3.74 4.77 -2.43
C PRO A 70 2.50 5.45 -3.01
N ALA A 71 1.73 6.13 -2.16
CA ALA A 71 0.53 6.85 -2.57
C ALA A 71 0.51 8.26 -1.98
N CYS A 72 0.03 9.25 -2.76
CA CYS A 72 -0.20 10.58 -2.21
C CYS A 72 -1.37 10.58 -1.21
N GLY A 73 -1.43 11.58 -0.34
CA GLY A 73 -2.46 11.67 0.70
C GLY A 73 -3.91 11.65 0.17
N SER A 74 -4.17 12.26 -0.99
CA SER A 74 -5.50 12.28 -1.59
C SER A 74 -5.94 10.90 -2.11
N CYS A 75 -5.04 10.17 -2.79
CA CYS A 75 -5.33 8.82 -3.27
C CYS A 75 -5.47 7.84 -2.11
N ASN A 76 -4.55 7.88 -1.15
CA ASN A 76 -4.60 7.02 0.03
C ASN A 76 -5.89 7.23 0.83
N ALA A 77 -6.28 8.48 1.08
CA ALA A 77 -7.54 8.80 1.76
C ALA A 77 -8.77 8.37 0.95
N SER A 78 -8.76 8.55 -0.37
CA SER A 78 -9.85 8.15 -1.25
C SER A 78 -10.03 6.63 -1.33
N LYS A 79 -8.93 5.87 -1.38
CA LYS A 79 -8.97 4.41 -1.39
C LYS A 79 -9.38 3.86 -0.03
N CYS A 80 -8.80 4.37 1.05
CA CYS A 80 -9.06 3.91 2.41
C CYS A 80 -8.94 2.37 2.49
N ASN A 81 -10.00 1.67 2.88
CA ASN A 81 -10.02 0.20 2.98
C ASN A 81 -10.68 -0.47 1.76
N ALA A 82 -10.94 0.27 0.69
CA ALA A 82 -11.49 -0.30 -0.54
C ALA A 82 -10.49 -1.26 -1.18
N GLU A 83 -11.02 -2.27 -1.86
CA GLU A 83 -10.23 -3.13 -2.73
C GLU A 83 -9.71 -2.28 -3.91
N VAL A 84 -8.43 -2.48 -4.26
CA VAL A 84 -7.69 -1.57 -5.16
C VAL A 84 -8.30 -1.54 -6.55
N THR A 85 -8.65 -2.68 -7.14
CA THR A 85 -9.18 -2.75 -8.51
C THR A 85 -10.55 -2.10 -8.59
N ALA A 86 -11.46 -2.39 -7.65
CA ALA A 86 -12.76 -1.75 -7.54
C ALA A 86 -12.66 -0.23 -7.31
N TRP A 87 -11.65 0.24 -6.56
CA TRP A 87 -11.39 1.66 -6.39
C TRP A 87 -10.82 2.31 -7.65
N LEU A 88 -9.88 1.67 -8.33
CA LEU A 88 -9.31 2.14 -9.60
C LEU A 88 -10.40 2.31 -10.66
N ARG A 89 -11.26 1.30 -10.85
CA ARG A 89 -12.43 1.37 -11.76
C ARG A 89 -13.33 2.55 -11.43
N ARG A 90 -13.64 2.77 -10.14
CA ARG A 90 -14.49 3.90 -9.69
C ARG A 90 -13.85 5.26 -9.96
N LYS A 91 -12.52 5.35 -9.82
CA LYS A 91 -11.74 6.56 -10.10
C LYS A 91 -11.43 6.75 -11.59
N ARG A 92 -11.81 5.79 -12.44
CA ARG A 92 -11.48 5.73 -13.88
C ARG A 92 -9.97 5.81 -14.13
N LEU A 93 -9.20 5.18 -13.24
CA LEU A 93 -7.76 5.00 -13.41
C LEU A 93 -7.49 3.69 -14.14
N ASP A 94 -6.35 3.61 -14.82
CA ASP A 94 -5.96 2.42 -15.58
C ASP A 94 -5.51 1.29 -14.63
N GLU A 95 -6.44 0.38 -14.37
CA GLU A 95 -6.19 -0.81 -13.56
C GLU A 95 -5.16 -1.74 -14.16
N ARG A 96 -5.18 -1.94 -15.48
CA ARG A 96 -4.27 -2.88 -16.15
C ARG A 96 -2.85 -2.35 -16.05
N ALA A 97 -2.65 -1.07 -16.34
CA ALA A 97 -1.35 -0.43 -16.20
C ALA A 97 -0.83 -0.52 -14.76
N PHE A 98 -1.70 -0.27 -13.76
CA PHE A 98 -1.32 -0.42 -12.36
C PHE A 98 -0.87 -1.84 -12.01
N LEU A 99 -1.67 -2.86 -12.37
CA LEU A 99 -1.36 -4.26 -12.04
C LEU A 99 -0.06 -4.74 -12.71
N LEU A 100 0.15 -4.40 -13.98
CA LEU A 100 1.38 -4.73 -14.70
C LEU A 100 2.60 -4.07 -14.04
N ARG A 101 2.51 -2.76 -13.75
CA ARG A 101 3.59 -2.03 -13.10
C ARG A 101 3.87 -2.56 -11.69
N HIS A 102 2.83 -2.92 -10.95
CA HIS A 102 2.96 -3.50 -9.62
C HIS A 102 3.74 -4.81 -9.64
N VAL A 103 3.42 -5.72 -10.57
CA VAL A 103 4.17 -6.98 -10.75
C VAL A 103 5.62 -6.71 -11.14
N GLU A 104 5.86 -5.79 -12.07
CA GLU A 104 7.21 -5.43 -12.52
C GLU A 104 8.08 -4.87 -11.38
N VAL A 105 7.55 -3.91 -10.61
CA VAL A 105 8.25 -3.32 -9.47
C VAL A 105 8.51 -4.37 -8.39
N ASN A 106 7.52 -5.23 -8.09
CA ASN A 106 7.71 -6.28 -7.09
C ASN A 106 8.78 -7.28 -7.52
N ALA A 107 8.81 -7.70 -8.78
CA ALA A 107 9.86 -8.57 -9.31
C ALA A 107 11.25 -7.92 -9.25
N GLN A 108 11.35 -6.62 -9.58
CA GLN A 108 12.59 -5.85 -9.49
C GLN A 108 13.09 -5.76 -8.04
N LEU A 109 12.20 -5.48 -7.08
CA LEU A 109 12.57 -5.33 -5.68
C LEU A 109 12.87 -6.68 -5.01
N ALA A 110 12.16 -7.75 -5.37
CA ALA A 110 12.46 -9.10 -4.94
C ALA A 110 13.89 -9.51 -5.30
N GLN A 111 14.29 -9.28 -6.55
CA GLN A 111 15.67 -9.51 -7.03
C GLN A 111 16.68 -8.67 -6.25
N ARG A 112 16.38 -7.40 -6.00
CA ARG A 112 17.28 -6.47 -5.30
C ARG A 112 17.52 -6.84 -3.83
N PHE A 113 16.50 -7.32 -3.13
CA PHE A 113 16.57 -7.62 -1.70
C PHE A 113 16.71 -9.11 -1.38
N GLY A 114 16.81 -9.97 -2.41
CA GLY A 114 16.98 -11.42 -2.22
C GLY A 114 15.81 -12.09 -1.51
N ARG A 115 14.60 -11.52 -1.61
CA ARG A 115 13.37 -12.10 -1.05
C ARG A 115 12.67 -12.89 -2.14
N GLU A 116 12.71 -14.22 -2.07
CA GLU A 116 11.84 -15.05 -2.89
C GLU A 116 10.39 -14.74 -2.53
N ALA A 117 9.57 -14.42 -3.54
CA ALA A 117 8.13 -14.28 -3.37
C ALA A 117 7.56 -15.68 -3.07
N GLY A 118 7.49 -16.02 -1.78
CA GLY A 118 6.90 -17.27 -1.28
C GLY A 118 5.40 -17.28 -1.34
#